data_AF-A0A377Q5S4-F1
#
_entry.id   AF-A0A377Q5S4-F1
#
_cell.length_a   1.000
_cell.length_b   1.000
_cell.length_c   1.000
_cell.angle_alpha   90.00
_cell.angle_beta   90.00
_cell.angle_gamma   90.00
#
_symmetry.space_group_name_H-M   'P 1'
#
loop_
_entity.id
_entity.type
_entity.pdbx_description
1 polymer ?
#
loop_
_entity_poly.entity_id
_entity_poly.type
_entity_poly.pdbx_seq_one_letter_code
_entity_poly.pdbx_strand_id
1 'polypeptide(L)' 'MDSSQRHQGQDKALLAKRHAVYQAARQARPERWRNTTRNWSWQNEVQLNPDRVIEPKTSEDLKAA' A
#
# COMPACT_ATOMS: atom_id res chain seq x y z
N MET A 1 -0.60 -9.09 4.22
CA MET A 1 -1.88 -8.81 3.56
C MET A 1 -2.03 -9.87 2.49
N ASP A 2 -3.05 -10.71 2.61
CA ASP A 2 -3.33 -11.78 1.67
C ASP A 2 -3.63 -11.22 0.27
N SER A 3 -3.19 -11.91 -0.78
CA SER A 3 -3.27 -11.43 -2.18
C SER A 3 -4.72 -11.16 -2.60
N SER A 4 -5.66 -11.98 -2.11
CA SER A 4 -7.09 -11.88 -2.40
C SER A 4 -7.70 -10.52 -2.04
N GLN A 5 -7.25 -9.90 -0.93
CA GLN A 5 -7.79 -8.63 -0.43
C GLN A 5 -7.36 -7.42 -1.26
N ARG A 6 -6.21 -7.51 -1.93
CA ARG A 6 -5.72 -6.44 -2.82
C ARG A 6 -6.51 -6.38 -4.12
N HIS A 7 -6.86 -7.53 -4.69
CA HIS A 7 -7.64 -7.59 -5.93
C HIS A 7 -9.09 -7.11 -5.76
N GLN A 8 -9.63 -7.16 -4.53
CA GLN A 8 -10.98 -6.66 -4.24
C GLN A 8 -11.03 -5.18 -3.83
N GLY A 9 -9.89 -4.47 -3.81
CA GLY A 9 -9.83 -3.05 -3.42
C GLY A 9 -10.22 -2.75 -1.96
N GLN A 10 -10.33 -3.78 -1.13
CA GLN A 10 -10.69 -3.68 0.29
C GLN A 10 -9.58 -3.05 1.14
N ASP A 11 -8.36 -3.08 0.62
CA ASP A 11 -7.18 -2.44 1.17
C ASP A 11 -7.33 -0.91 1.26
N LYS A 12 -7.95 -0.26 0.27
CA LYS A 12 -8.23 1.19 0.31
C LYS A 12 -9.11 1.57 1.51
N ALA A 13 -10.21 0.85 1.68
CA ALA A 13 -11.15 1.07 2.79
C ALA A 13 -10.49 0.79 4.15
N LEU A 14 -9.66 -0.26 4.23
CA LEU A 14 -8.94 -0.59 5.46
C LEU A 14 -7.87 0.45 5.80
N LEU A 15 -7.13 0.97 4.82
CA LEU A 15 -6.15 2.04 5.02
C LEU A 15 -6.81 3.34 5.47
N ALA A 16 -7.96 3.70 4.89
CA ALA A 16 -8.74 4.85 5.33
C ALA A 16 -9.19 4.72 6.80
N LYS A 17 -9.71 3.55 7.19
CA LYS A 17 -10.07 3.27 8.60
C LYS A 17 -8.86 3.40 9.53
N ARG A 18 -7.71 2.87 9.14
CA ARG A 18 -6.46 3.00 9.92
C ARG A 18 -6.05 4.46 10.06
N HIS A 19 -6.15 5.26 9.00
CA HIS A 19 -5.82 6.66 9.05
C HIS A 19 -6.68 7.41 10.08
N ALA A 20 -8.00 7.19 10.05
CA ALA A 20 -8.93 7.82 11.00
C ALA A 20 -8.60 7.47 12.46
N VAL A 21 -8.30 6.21 12.76
CA VAL A 21 -7.91 5.77 14.11
C VAL A 21 -6.65 6.50 14.59
N TYR A 22 -5.63 6.60 13.73
CA TYR A 22 -4.37 7.26 14.09
C TYR A 22 -4.55 8.78 14.25
N GLN A 23 -5.40 9.42 13.44
CA GLN A 23 -5.73 10.84 13.58
C GLN A 23 -6.44 11.11 14.90
N ALA A 24 -7.47 10.32 15.25
CA ALA A 24 -8.18 10.45 16.51
C ALA A 24 -7.25 10.24 17.72
N ALA A 25 -6.38 9.22 17.67
CA ALA A 25 -5.40 8.95 18.72
C ALA A 25 -4.38 10.09 18.89
N ARG A 26 -4.00 10.77 17.79
CA ARG A 26 -3.11 11.93 17.83
C ARG A 26 -3.81 13.15 18.41
N GLN A 27 -5.07 13.40 18.04
CA GLN A 27 -5.86 14.50 18.60
C GLN A 27 -6.10 14.33 20.10
N ALA A 28 -6.32 13.08 20.56
CA ALA A 28 -6.58 12.80 21.97
C ALA A 28 -5.34 12.98 22.87
N ARG A 29 -4.13 12.69 22.35
CA ARG A 29 -2.90 12.70 23.15
C ARG A 29 -1.71 13.28 22.38
N PRO A 30 -1.76 14.57 21.98
CA PRO A 30 -0.73 15.16 21.13
C PRO A 30 0.67 15.09 21.75
N GLU A 31 0.78 15.09 23.09
CA GLU A 31 2.06 14.99 23.82
C GLU A 31 2.84 13.69 23.52
N ARG A 32 2.14 12.61 23.14
CA ARG A 32 2.76 11.33 22.78
C ARG A 32 3.35 11.36 21.36
N TRP A 33 2.92 12.28 20.51
CA TRP A 33 3.24 12.29 19.09
C TRP A 33 4.19 13.45 18.76
N ARG A 34 5.48 13.13 18.58
CA ARG A 34 6.48 14.13 18.14
C ARG A 34 6.27 14.59 16.70
N ASN A 35 5.82 13.68 15.84
CA ASN A 35 5.66 13.90 14.39
C ASN A 35 4.21 13.66 13.95
N THR A 36 3.95 13.88 12.66
CA THR A 36 2.69 13.53 12.02
C THR A 36 2.44 12.02 12.04
N THR A 37 1.17 11.63 11.90
CA THR A 37 0.78 10.22 11.74
C THR A 37 1.40 9.66 10.45
N ARG A 38 1.66 8.34 10.45
CA ARG A 38 2.16 7.64 9.25
C ARG A 38 1.28 7.93 8.04
N ASN A 39 1.91 8.03 6.86
CA ASN A 39 1.18 8.13 5.60
C ASN A 39 0.43 6.82 5.33
N TRP A 40 -0.90 6.88 5.37
CA TRP A 40 -1.81 5.77 5.13
C TRP A 40 -2.43 5.82 3.72
N SER A 41 -1.91 6.67 2.82
CA SER A 41 -2.36 6.71 1.43
C SER A 41 -2.13 5.36 0.75
N TRP A 42 -3.10 4.94 -0.04
CA TRP A 42 -2.98 3.74 -0.85
C TRP A 42 -1.91 3.94 -1.94
N GLN A 43 -1.01 2.97 -2.08
CA GLN A 43 -0.01 2.96 -3.13
C GLN A 43 -0.41 1.94 -4.18
N ASN A 44 -0.67 2.42 -5.40
CA ASN A 44 -1.11 1.60 -6.54
C ASN A 44 -0.02 0.62 -6.99
N GLU A 45 1.23 1.10 -7.03
CA GLU A 45 2.36 0.36 -7.56
C GLU A 45 3.57 0.54 -6.66
N VAL A 46 4.31 -0.55 -6.47
CA VAL A 46 5.60 -0.57 -5.80
C VAL A 46 6.54 -1.34 -6.70
N GLN A 47 7.56 -0.67 -7.24
CA GLN A 47 8.63 -1.32 -7.97
C GLN A 47 9.58 -1.98 -6.96
N LEU A 48 9.72 -3.30 -7.05
CA LEU A 48 10.75 -4.03 -6.32
C LEU A 48 12.01 -4.03 -7.18
N ASN A 49 13.06 -3.36 -6.70
CA ASN A 49 14.37 -3.25 -7.36
C ASN A 49 14.36 -2.38 -8.65
N PRO A 50 14.31 -1.03 -8.51
CA PRO A 50 14.13 -0.10 -9.64
C PRO A 50 15.28 -0.14 -10.68
N ASP A 51 16.47 -0.62 -10.30
CA ASP A 51 17.63 -0.70 -11.20
C ASP A 51 17.53 -1.87 -12.20
N ARG A 52 16.56 -2.78 -12.02
CA ARG A 52 16.23 -3.82 -13.01
C ARG A 52 15.09 -3.33 -13.90
N VAL A 53 15.41 -2.98 -15.13
CA VAL A 53 14.42 -2.84 -16.21
C VAL A 53 13.73 -4.20 -16.38
N ILE A 54 12.44 -4.25 -16.04
CA ILE A 54 11.61 -5.43 -16.30
C ILE A 54 11.14 -5.30 -17.74
N GLU A 55 11.86 -5.91 -18.67
CA GLU A 55 11.42 -6.03 -20.05
C GLU A 55 10.08 -6.80 -20.08
N PRO A 56 9.02 -6.24 -20.70
CA PRO A 56 7.73 -6.91 -20.74
C PRO A 56 7.85 -8.23 -21.50
N LYS A 57 7.45 -9.32 -20.85
CA LYS A 57 7.38 -10.64 -21.49
C LYS A 57 6.38 -10.60 -22.64
N THR A 58 6.87 -10.86 -23.84
CA THR A 58 6.06 -10.96 -25.06
C THR A 58 5.16 -12.19 -25.00
N SER A 59 4.06 -12.16 -25.75
CA SER A 59 3.03 -13.21 -25.82
C SER A 59 3.57 -14.59 -26.25
N GLU A 60 4.77 -14.64 -26.83
CA GLU A 60 5.48 -15.87 -27.19
C GLU A 60 6.06 -16.59 -25.96
N ASP A 61 6.55 -15.84 -24.95
CA ASP A 61 7.15 -16.41 -23.74
C ASP A 61 6.11 -17.07 -22.81
N LEU A 62 4.85 -16.63 -22.87
CA LEU A 62 3.75 -17.16 -22.06
C LEU A 62 3.18 -18.49 -22.60
N LYS A 63 3.48 -18.85 -23.86
CA LYS A 63 3.00 -20.08 -24.49
C LYS A 63 3.90 -21.30 -24.26
N ALA A 64 5.06 -21.12 -23.63
CA ALA A 64 6.08 -22.16 -23.47
C ALA A 64 6.19 -22.74 -22.05
N ALA A 65 5.15 -22.59 -21.21
CA ALA A 65 5.11 -23.09 -19.83
C ALA A 65 4.02 -24.16 -19.64
#